data_AF-A0A9D5VD99-F1
#
_entry.id   AF-A0A9D5VD99-F1
#
_cell.length_a   1.000
_cell.length_b   1.000
_cell.length_c   1.000
_cell.angle_alpha   90.00
_cell.angle_beta   90.00
_cell.angle_gamma   90.00
#
_symmetry.space_group_name_H-M   'P 1'
#
loop_
_entity.id
_entity.type
_entity.pdbx_description
1 polymer ?
#
loop_
_entity_poly.entity_id
_entity_poly.type
_entity_poly.pdbx_seq_one_letter_code
_entity_poly.pdbx_strand_id
1 'polypeptide(L)'
;SPKPDQQQQDGELPSMEAITRMMDEAVAQAAEQQVAFTARMDIALAKISAILEPKFALTAADVEALYTLYQGPDYSDSISRFTALSKAISLAQTNTANIEKAAADQSNALQQAVISASNYTKMGLTQTQASQLASVVTAPMKALGAAGSISATAKALNESVTAMSIAAGKGGAISETVIQSLTAAVAKLTTSSEKVVKIVTAAISASQKVWNDVFTQAKTAHTNGTPAADILTQAKNSAASLLNTKVTQELAGKDVTYGELSDLVDDLTSGITSVKALMSEIPTSDAIAAALSAMDYAEKAAQQADETATQAEASVNATTPDAMVAAADLALAAWKLAIQYGEDADTAVDEGVLGQGLDASALAVYAEILLGLTDAEALTDSGNDTQSYDWLDAMEDYLSGQAQQDAANANNTVVSAKASMDGSLEDANAAAANLTAARATLADKLVTKAIAVAKAAAYRTAVDNAQTALADAQTDVATSQNAVAAAQAVYDAAQAAANAAPGDSALAALATLRAQQLANVQAELAFNQQLETLYQSAYDKAGTNATDAEAEAATATTDADTAQTAVDDLLTTYETKLATYLTETQAYSDAQEAAAKATGYLGVGQA
;
A
#
# COMPACT_ATOMS: atom_id res chain seq x y z
N SER A 1 -59.40 87.85 51.85
CA SER A 1 -59.63 86.76 52.81
C SER A 1 -60.62 85.76 52.23
N PRO A 2 -60.47 84.44 52.40
CA PRO A 2 -59.33 83.66 52.93
C PRO A 2 -58.75 82.62 51.92
N LYS A 3 -57.69 81.96 52.40
CA LYS A 3 -56.74 80.98 51.80
C LYS A 3 -57.37 79.64 51.38
N PRO A 4 -56.70 78.87 50.51
CA PRO A 4 -56.76 77.41 50.50
C PRO A 4 -55.73 76.80 51.47
N ASP A 5 -56.20 75.88 52.30
CA ASP A 5 -55.41 75.08 53.24
C ASP A 5 -54.46 74.11 52.51
N GLN A 6 -53.18 74.15 52.88
CA GLN A 6 -52.24 73.06 52.67
C GLN A 6 -52.34 72.13 53.87
N GLN A 7 -52.81 70.90 53.64
CA GLN A 7 -52.61 69.79 54.56
C GLN A 7 -51.12 69.46 54.61
N GLN A 8 -50.46 69.90 55.69
CA GLN A 8 -49.25 69.26 56.19
C GLN A 8 -49.65 67.85 56.62
N GLN A 9 -49.17 66.83 55.91
CA GLN A 9 -49.04 65.50 56.49
C GLN A 9 -47.93 65.59 57.54
N ASP A 10 -48.31 65.82 58.79
CA ASP A 10 -47.50 65.50 59.95
C ASP A 10 -47.23 63.99 59.90
N GLY A 11 -46.02 63.60 59.50
CA GLY A 11 -45.53 62.26 59.77
C GLY A 11 -45.25 62.17 61.26
N GLU A 12 -46.08 61.46 62.02
CA GLU A 12 -45.80 61.14 63.42
C GLU A 12 -44.38 60.56 63.53
N LEU A 13 -43.59 61.10 64.45
CA LEU A 13 -42.29 60.53 64.80
C LEU A 13 -42.48 59.07 65.23
N PRO A 14 -41.67 58.12 64.73
CA PRO A 14 -41.75 56.73 65.18
C PRO A 14 -41.60 56.65 66.70
N SER A 15 -42.37 55.77 67.36
CA SER A 15 -42.22 55.55 68.80
C SER A 15 -40.81 55.01 69.13
N MET A 16 -40.32 55.24 70.35
CA MET A 16 -39.02 54.70 70.78
C MET A 16 -38.94 53.17 70.65
N GLU A 17 -40.02 52.45 70.96
CA GLU A 17 -40.10 51.01 70.75
C GLU A 17 -39.94 50.62 69.26
N ALA A 18 -40.49 51.43 68.34
CA ALA A 18 -40.32 51.22 66.91
C ALA A 18 -38.87 51.49 66.45
N ILE A 19 -38.21 52.53 66.98
CA ILE A 19 -36.80 52.85 66.67
C ILE A 19 -35.87 51.76 67.20
N THR A 20 -36.08 51.26 68.42
CA THR A 20 -35.29 50.16 68.98
C THR A 20 -35.44 48.89 68.14
N ARG A 21 -36.67 48.52 67.76
CA ARG A 21 -36.89 47.37 66.87
C ARG A 21 -36.22 47.55 65.52
N MET A 22 -36.33 48.73 64.90
CA MET A 22 -35.65 49.02 63.62
C MET A 22 -34.13 49.02 63.74
N MET A 23 -33.58 49.36 64.91
CA MET A 23 -32.15 49.25 65.19
C MET A 23 -31.70 47.79 65.26
N ASP A 24 -32.43 46.96 66.00
CA ASP A 24 -32.16 45.52 66.08
C ASP A 24 -32.24 44.87 64.68
N GLU A 25 -33.24 45.27 63.87
CA GLU A 25 -33.37 44.86 62.46
C GLU A 25 -32.19 45.34 61.60
N ALA A 26 -31.73 46.59 61.75
CA ALA A 26 -30.60 47.11 60.99
C ALA A 26 -29.27 46.41 61.36
N VAL A 27 -29.10 46.03 62.63
CA VAL A 27 -27.95 45.24 63.09
C VAL A 27 -28.04 43.80 62.58
N ALA A 28 -29.22 43.19 62.59
CA ALA A 28 -29.44 41.86 62.02
C ALA A 28 -29.17 41.83 60.51
N GLN A 29 -29.62 42.86 59.77
CA GLN A 29 -29.33 43.02 58.34
C GLN A 29 -27.82 43.13 58.06
N ALA A 30 -27.04 43.77 58.93
CA ALA A 30 -25.59 43.83 58.79
C ALA A 30 -24.94 42.43 58.91
N ALA A 31 -25.44 41.59 59.82
CA ALA A 31 -24.97 40.21 59.97
C ALA A 31 -25.35 39.35 58.75
N GLU A 32 -26.56 39.52 58.21
CA GLU A 32 -27.00 38.84 56.98
C GLU A 32 -26.18 39.29 55.76
N GLN A 33 -25.87 40.58 55.64
CA GLN A 33 -24.98 41.12 54.61
C GLN A 33 -23.59 40.49 54.66
N GLN A 34 -23.02 40.29 55.84
CA GLN A 34 -21.72 39.64 55.97
C GLN A 34 -21.73 38.20 55.41
N VAL A 35 -22.81 37.43 55.65
CA VAL A 35 -22.98 36.09 55.08
C VAL A 35 -23.15 36.17 53.55
N ALA A 36 -23.93 37.14 53.06
CA ALA A 36 -24.11 37.37 51.63
C ALA A 36 -22.79 37.76 50.92
N PHE A 37 -21.91 38.54 51.58
CA PHE A 37 -20.58 38.86 51.06
C PHE A 37 -19.72 37.62 50.88
N THR A 38 -19.70 36.70 51.86
CA THR A 38 -18.97 35.44 51.72
C THR A 38 -19.47 34.63 50.54
N ALA A 39 -20.79 34.44 50.41
CA ALA A 39 -21.36 33.69 49.29
C ALA A 39 -21.07 34.34 47.92
N ARG A 40 -21.16 35.67 47.82
CA ARG A 40 -20.82 36.41 46.58
C ARG A 40 -19.34 36.31 46.26
N MET A 41 -18.47 36.36 47.26
CA MET A 41 -17.03 36.17 47.07
C MET A 41 -16.70 34.75 46.57
N ASP A 42 -17.34 33.71 47.10
CA ASP A 42 -17.14 32.33 46.64
C ASP A 42 -17.55 32.15 45.15
N ILE A 43 -18.68 32.74 44.77
CA ILE A 43 -19.13 32.77 43.36
C ILE A 43 -18.13 33.55 42.50
N ALA A 44 -17.64 34.70 42.99
CA ALA A 44 -16.67 35.50 42.27
C ALA A 44 -15.35 34.76 42.06
N LEU A 45 -14.85 34.07 43.09
CA LEU A 45 -13.64 33.25 43.00
C LEU A 45 -13.80 32.12 41.97
N ALA A 46 -14.94 31.42 41.96
CA ALA A 46 -15.20 30.37 40.97
C ALA A 46 -15.24 30.92 39.54
N LYS A 47 -15.90 32.08 39.33
CA LYS A 47 -15.92 32.75 38.03
C LYS A 47 -14.53 33.22 37.60
N ILE A 48 -13.77 33.85 38.50
CA ILE A 48 -12.41 34.32 38.23
C ILE A 48 -11.49 33.14 37.89
N SER A 49 -11.59 32.02 38.62
CA SER A 49 -10.81 30.82 38.30
C SER A 49 -11.12 30.30 36.90
N ALA A 50 -12.39 30.25 36.48
CA ALA A 50 -12.77 29.84 35.13
C ALA A 50 -12.33 30.84 34.03
N ILE A 51 -12.20 32.12 34.37
CA ILE A 51 -11.66 33.16 33.48
C ILE A 51 -10.15 33.01 33.30
N LEU A 52 -9.43 32.76 34.39
CA LEU A 52 -7.96 32.70 34.38
C LEU A 52 -7.44 31.38 33.82
N GLU A 53 -8.18 30.28 33.99
CA GLU A 53 -7.84 28.93 33.53
C GLU A 53 -9.05 28.29 32.82
N PRO A 54 -9.42 28.77 31.62
CA PRO A 54 -10.54 28.22 30.88
C PRO A 54 -10.22 26.79 30.42
N LYS A 55 -11.21 25.91 30.53
CA LYS A 55 -11.10 24.55 30.03
C LYS A 55 -11.27 24.55 28.51
N PHE A 56 -10.41 23.79 27.83
CA PHE A 56 -10.57 23.41 26.43
C PHE A 56 -10.37 21.90 26.33
N ALA A 57 -10.99 21.26 25.34
CA ALA A 57 -10.87 19.83 25.12
C ALA A 57 -10.75 19.54 23.63
N LEU A 58 -9.73 18.77 23.28
CA LEU A 58 -9.71 17.93 22.09
C LEU A 58 -10.05 16.52 22.57
N THR A 59 -10.94 15.82 21.87
CA THR A 59 -11.19 14.41 22.21
C THR A 59 -10.00 13.57 21.78
N ALA A 60 -9.80 12.42 22.42
CA ALA A 60 -8.78 11.47 21.97
C ALA A 60 -9.00 11.05 20.52
N ALA A 61 -10.27 10.94 20.09
CA ALA A 61 -10.63 10.64 18.70
C ALA A 61 -10.23 11.75 17.72
N ASP A 62 -10.29 13.02 18.11
CA ASP A 62 -9.85 14.13 17.26
C ASP A 62 -8.33 14.11 17.04
N VAL A 63 -7.59 13.80 18.10
CA VAL A 63 -6.12 13.67 18.04
C VAL A 63 -5.71 12.45 17.22
N GLU A 64 -6.37 11.32 17.41
CA GLU A 64 -6.11 10.09 16.67
C GLU A 64 -6.46 10.24 15.19
N ALA A 65 -7.59 10.87 14.85
CA ALA A 65 -7.96 11.16 13.47
C ALA A 65 -6.93 12.07 12.76
N LEU A 66 -6.40 13.08 13.45
CA LEU A 66 -5.33 13.93 12.94
C LEU A 66 -4.02 13.15 12.74
N TYR A 67 -3.70 12.24 13.66
CA TYR A 67 -2.50 11.42 13.58
C TYR A 67 -2.56 10.45 12.39
N THR A 68 -3.67 9.73 12.23
CA THR A 68 -3.89 8.76 11.14
C THR A 68 -3.94 9.42 9.76
N LEU A 69 -4.61 10.57 9.64
CA LEU A 69 -4.71 11.26 8.34
C LEU A 69 -3.34 11.70 7.80
N TYR A 70 -2.41 12.08 8.68
CA TYR A 70 -1.16 12.74 8.29
C TYR A 70 0.11 11.91 8.40
N GLN A 71 0.14 10.81 9.18
CA GLN A 71 1.18 9.80 8.99
C GLN A 71 1.14 9.17 7.59
N GLY A 72 -0.02 9.27 6.95
CA GLY A 72 -0.29 8.61 5.69
C GLY A 72 -0.70 7.15 5.92
N PRO A 73 -1.38 6.56 4.95
CA PRO A 73 -1.71 5.15 4.98
C PRO A 73 -0.43 4.29 4.87
N ASP A 74 -0.37 3.19 5.61
CA ASP A 74 0.65 2.17 5.46
C ASP A 74 0.11 1.05 4.56
N TYR A 75 0.65 0.94 3.35
CA TYR A 75 0.23 -0.06 2.37
C TYR A 75 1.13 -1.30 2.35
N SER A 76 2.14 -1.39 3.22
CA SER A 76 3.06 -2.53 3.27
C SER A 76 2.33 -3.86 3.47
N ASP A 77 1.37 -3.91 4.40
CA ASP A 77 0.53 -5.09 4.65
C ASP A 77 -0.37 -5.44 3.47
N SER A 78 -0.90 -4.42 2.77
CA SER A 78 -1.77 -4.62 1.60
C SER A 78 -1.02 -5.28 0.45
N ILE A 79 0.26 -4.93 0.28
CA ILE A 79 1.12 -5.46 -0.78
C ILE A 79 1.78 -6.78 -0.39
N SER A 80 2.12 -6.97 0.88
CA SER A 80 2.83 -8.18 1.37
C SER A 80 2.08 -9.49 1.06
N ARG A 81 0.78 -9.40 0.83
CA ARG A 81 -0.08 -10.52 0.40
C ARG A 81 0.30 -11.06 -0.99
N PHE A 82 0.87 -10.22 -1.85
CA PHE A 82 1.31 -10.59 -3.20
C PHE A 82 2.71 -11.19 -3.22
N THR A 83 3.57 -10.92 -2.22
CA THR A 83 4.95 -11.42 -2.16
C THR A 83 5.01 -12.95 -2.20
N ALA A 84 4.17 -13.64 -1.42
CA ALA A 84 4.13 -15.11 -1.42
C ALA A 84 3.63 -15.68 -2.75
N LEU A 85 2.67 -14.99 -3.39
CA LEU A 85 2.11 -15.38 -4.68
C LEU A 85 3.14 -15.21 -5.78
N SER A 86 3.78 -14.05 -5.87
CA SER A 86 4.84 -13.76 -6.84
C SER A 86 5.99 -14.76 -6.71
N LYS A 87 6.48 -15.04 -5.49
CA LYS A 87 7.51 -16.07 -5.27
C LYS A 87 7.11 -17.46 -5.79
N ALA A 88 5.87 -17.88 -5.54
CA ALA A 88 5.37 -19.17 -6.02
C ALA A 88 5.23 -19.21 -7.54
N ILE A 89 4.82 -18.10 -8.16
CA ILE A 89 4.72 -17.94 -9.62
C ILE A 89 6.12 -17.97 -10.24
N SER A 90 7.06 -17.14 -9.76
CA SER A 90 8.45 -17.09 -10.23
C SER A 90 9.16 -18.44 -10.12
N LEU A 91 8.91 -19.19 -9.03
CA LEU A 91 9.44 -20.55 -8.89
C LEU A 91 8.83 -21.51 -9.92
N ALA A 92 7.51 -21.43 -10.15
CA ALA A 92 6.84 -22.26 -11.15
C ALA A 92 7.37 -21.97 -12.56
N GLN A 93 7.51 -20.69 -12.92
CA GLN A 93 8.10 -20.19 -14.17
C GLN A 93 9.53 -20.72 -14.34
N THR A 94 10.38 -20.51 -13.34
CA THR A 94 11.78 -20.96 -13.36
C THR A 94 11.89 -22.47 -13.57
N ASN A 95 11.11 -23.27 -12.86
CA ASN A 95 11.14 -24.73 -12.98
C ASN A 95 10.73 -25.18 -14.39
N THR A 96 9.70 -24.56 -14.96
CA THR A 96 9.23 -24.91 -16.30
C THR A 96 10.16 -24.42 -17.42
N ALA A 97 10.74 -23.23 -17.30
CA ALA A 97 11.75 -22.73 -18.23
C ALA A 97 13.01 -23.63 -18.23
N ASN A 98 13.50 -24.01 -17.04
CA ASN A 98 14.68 -24.88 -16.92
C ASN A 98 14.47 -26.24 -17.57
N ILE A 99 13.30 -26.87 -17.38
CA ILE A 99 13.05 -28.19 -17.96
C ILE A 99 12.78 -28.12 -19.46
N GLU A 100 12.19 -27.04 -19.95
CA GLU A 100 12.03 -26.78 -21.38
C GLU A 100 13.39 -26.62 -22.05
N LYS A 101 14.28 -25.80 -21.46
CA LYS A 101 15.67 -25.67 -21.93
C LYS A 101 16.39 -27.02 -21.96
N ALA A 102 16.26 -27.83 -20.92
CA ALA A 102 16.86 -29.16 -20.89
C ALA A 102 16.31 -30.08 -22.00
N ALA A 103 15.02 -29.98 -22.33
CA ALA A 103 14.41 -30.71 -23.45
C ALA A 103 14.93 -30.22 -24.81
N ALA A 104 15.09 -28.90 -24.99
CA ALA A 104 15.65 -28.31 -26.21
C ALA A 104 17.12 -28.74 -26.41
N ASP A 105 17.96 -28.59 -25.38
CA ASP A 105 19.36 -29.01 -25.38
C ASP A 105 19.48 -30.50 -25.72
N GLN A 106 18.67 -31.35 -25.09
CA GLN A 106 18.70 -32.79 -25.34
C GLN A 106 18.16 -33.16 -26.72
N SER A 107 17.16 -32.44 -27.23
CA SER A 107 16.63 -32.60 -28.59
C SER A 107 17.70 -32.35 -29.64
N ASN A 108 18.44 -31.24 -29.49
CA ASN A 108 19.55 -30.88 -30.37
C ASN A 108 20.68 -31.91 -30.32
N ALA A 109 21.11 -32.28 -29.10
CA ALA A 109 22.15 -33.30 -28.91
C ALA A 109 21.74 -34.66 -29.50
N LEU A 110 20.47 -35.05 -29.34
CA LEU A 110 19.96 -36.31 -29.88
C LEU A 110 19.85 -36.26 -31.40
N GLN A 111 19.40 -35.14 -31.97
CA GLN A 111 19.35 -34.94 -33.42
C GLN A 111 20.75 -35.10 -34.04
N GLN A 112 21.77 -34.48 -33.45
CA GLN A 112 23.16 -34.63 -33.88
C GLN A 112 23.66 -36.07 -33.72
N ALA A 113 23.35 -36.73 -32.60
CA ALA A 113 23.71 -38.12 -32.38
C ALA A 113 23.07 -39.04 -33.43
N VAL A 114 21.80 -38.81 -33.80
CA VAL A 114 21.13 -39.55 -34.88
C VAL A 114 21.82 -39.31 -36.21
N ILE A 115 22.06 -38.06 -36.60
CA ILE A 115 22.66 -37.72 -37.89
C ILE A 115 24.08 -38.30 -38.01
N SER A 116 24.92 -38.11 -36.99
CA SER A 116 26.31 -38.59 -36.98
C SER A 116 26.41 -40.12 -36.96
N ALA A 117 25.52 -40.80 -36.22
CA ALA A 117 25.50 -42.26 -36.13
C ALA A 117 24.82 -42.93 -37.32
N SER A 118 24.02 -42.20 -38.10
CA SER A 118 23.34 -42.70 -39.28
C SER A 118 24.24 -42.78 -40.52
N ASN A 119 25.50 -42.33 -40.42
CA ASN A 119 26.44 -42.31 -41.53
C ASN A 119 26.61 -43.68 -42.23
N TYR A 120 27.14 -43.63 -43.45
CA TYR A 120 27.15 -44.78 -44.38
C TYR A 120 27.85 -46.03 -43.83
N THR A 121 28.76 -45.88 -42.86
CA THR A 121 29.52 -46.98 -42.25
C THR A 121 28.84 -47.61 -41.03
N LYS A 122 27.82 -46.98 -40.44
CA LYS A 122 27.15 -47.47 -39.23
C LYS A 122 25.73 -47.98 -39.50
N MET A 123 24.92 -47.21 -40.23
CA MET A 123 23.52 -47.58 -40.57
C MET A 123 23.24 -47.56 -42.08
N GLY A 124 24.12 -46.98 -42.89
CA GLY A 124 23.93 -46.92 -44.34
C GLY A 124 22.91 -45.89 -44.82
N LEU A 125 22.49 -44.94 -43.96
CA LEU A 125 21.51 -43.91 -44.32
C LEU A 125 22.20 -42.69 -44.95
N THR A 126 21.49 -42.00 -45.85
CA THR A 126 21.91 -40.67 -46.30
C THR A 126 21.63 -39.61 -45.23
N GLN A 127 22.24 -38.43 -45.35
CA GLN A 127 22.00 -37.33 -44.41
C GLN A 127 20.52 -36.93 -44.36
N THR A 128 19.84 -36.84 -45.52
CA THR A 128 18.40 -36.56 -45.59
C THR A 128 17.58 -37.62 -44.85
N GLN A 129 17.90 -38.90 -45.03
CA GLN A 129 17.23 -40.01 -44.35
C GLN A 129 17.49 -39.99 -42.84
N ALA A 130 18.71 -39.64 -42.44
CA ALA A 130 19.07 -39.46 -41.03
C ALA A 130 18.30 -38.31 -40.37
N SER A 131 18.14 -37.18 -41.05
CA SER A 131 17.33 -36.05 -40.58
C SER A 131 15.84 -36.42 -40.45
N GLN A 132 15.32 -37.24 -41.37
CA GLN A 132 13.96 -37.77 -41.26
C GLN A 132 13.78 -38.69 -40.05
N LEU A 133 14.77 -39.55 -39.76
CA LEU A 133 14.75 -40.39 -38.56
C LEU A 133 14.87 -39.54 -37.28
N ALA A 134 15.79 -38.57 -37.27
CA ALA A 134 15.99 -37.68 -36.14
C ALA A 134 14.71 -36.94 -35.79
N SER A 135 13.96 -36.46 -36.80
CA SER A 135 12.69 -35.77 -36.59
C SER A 135 11.63 -36.62 -35.88
N VAL A 136 11.61 -37.94 -36.09
CA VAL A 136 10.70 -38.86 -35.38
C VAL A 136 11.19 -39.13 -33.96
N VAL A 137 12.49 -39.35 -33.78
CA VAL A 137 13.09 -39.67 -32.49
C VAL A 137 13.05 -38.47 -31.53
N THR A 138 13.10 -37.24 -32.05
CA THR A 138 13.04 -36.00 -31.25
C THR A 138 11.66 -35.34 -31.23
N ALA A 139 10.69 -35.81 -32.03
CA ALA A 139 9.30 -35.34 -32.00
C ALA A 139 8.71 -35.19 -30.58
N PRO A 140 8.98 -36.08 -29.61
CA PRO A 140 8.44 -35.96 -28.26
C PRO A 140 9.00 -34.75 -27.54
N MET A 141 10.30 -34.50 -27.66
CA MET A 141 10.94 -33.34 -27.02
C MET A 141 10.50 -32.02 -27.68
N LYS A 142 10.25 -32.02 -29.00
CA LYS A 142 9.63 -30.88 -29.70
C LYS A 142 8.21 -30.60 -29.23
N ALA A 143 7.44 -31.65 -28.92
CA ALA A 143 6.07 -31.51 -28.48
C ALA A 143 5.94 -31.07 -27.00
N LEU A 144 7.02 -31.15 -26.21
CA LEU A 144 7.03 -30.77 -24.79
C LEU A 144 7.13 -29.26 -24.51
N GLY A 145 6.84 -28.42 -25.52
CA GLY A 145 6.65 -26.97 -25.34
C GLY A 145 5.57 -26.61 -24.31
N ALA A 146 4.82 -27.59 -23.77
CA ALA A 146 3.88 -27.39 -22.67
C ALA A 146 4.57 -26.80 -21.42
N ALA A 147 5.83 -27.16 -21.15
CA ALA A 147 6.60 -26.53 -20.07
C ALA A 147 6.84 -25.04 -20.36
N GLY A 148 7.34 -24.69 -21.55
CA GLY A 148 7.50 -23.28 -21.94
C GLY A 148 6.18 -22.50 -21.95
N SER A 149 5.07 -23.14 -22.34
CA SER A 149 3.74 -22.52 -22.35
C SER A 149 3.20 -22.28 -20.93
N ILE A 150 3.45 -23.19 -19.99
CA ILE A 150 3.17 -22.97 -18.56
C ILE A 150 4.07 -21.86 -18.01
N SER A 151 5.33 -21.77 -18.46
CA SER A 151 6.25 -20.68 -18.10
C SER A 151 5.72 -19.32 -18.56
N ALA A 152 5.22 -19.22 -19.79
CA ALA A 152 4.61 -17.98 -20.30
C ALA A 152 3.30 -17.63 -19.57
N THR A 153 2.50 -18.63 -19.21
CA THR A 153 1.33 -18.45 -18.36
C THR A 153 1.73 -17.90 -16.98
N ALA A 154 2.81 -18.43 -16.40
CA ALA A 154 3.35 -17.96 -15.14
C ALA A 154 3.86 -16.51 -15.25
N LYS A 155 4.60 -16.16 -16.31
CA LYS A 155 5.04 -14.78 -16.61
C LYS A 155 3.85 -13.83 -16.62
N ALA A 156 2.86 -14.08 -17.47
CA ALA A 156 1.67 -13.23 -17.57
C ALA A 156 0.85 -13.14 -16.27
N LEU A 157 0.81 -14.21 -15.47
CA LEU A 157 0.18 -14.18 -14.15
C LEU A 157 0.97 -13.31 -13.17
N ASN A 158 2.31 -13.38 -13.21
CA ASN A 158 3.19 -12.56 -12.37
C ASN A 158 3.04 -11.08 -12.72
N GLU A 159 2.94 -10.73 -14.01
CA GLU A 159 2.67 -9.36 -14.45
C GLU A 159 1.38 -8.79 -13.87
N SER A 160 0.32 -9.61 -13.90
CA SER A 160 -0.93 -9.21 -13.27
C SER A 160 -0.79 -9.02 -11.76
N VAL A 161 -0.02 -9.88 -11.08
CA VAL A 161 0.29 -9.74 -9.65
C VAL A 161 1.07 -8.47 -9.38
N THR A 162 2.06 -8.13 -10.20
CA THR A 162 2.82 -6.89 -10.12
C THR A 162 1.89 -5.69 -10.28
N ALA A 163 1.05 -5.65 -11.31
CA ALA A 163 0.08 -4.57 -11.52
C ALA A 163 -0.95 -4.45 -10.37
N MET A 164 -1.44 -5.57 -9.81
CA MET A 164 -2.29 -5.55 -8.61
C MET A 164 -1.56 -5.02 -7.37
N SER A 165 -0.28 -5.35 -7.22
CA SER A 165 0.55 -4.87 -6.12
C SER A 165 0.79 -3.36 -6.21
N ILE A 166 0.97 -2.82 -7.42
CA ILE A 166 1.02 -1.38 -7.70
C ILE A 166 -0.30 -0.72 -7.30
N ALA A 167 -1.43 -1.28 -7.75
CA ALA A 167 -2.75 -0.75 -7.41
C ALA A 167 -2.94 -0.68 -5.89
N ALA A 168 -2.59 -1.75 -5.16
CA ALA A 168 -2.64 -1.79 -3.71
C ALA A 168 -1.70 -0.78 -3.04
N GLY A 169 -0.47 -0.63 -3.55
CA GLY A 169 0.51 0.33 -3.02
C GLY A 169 0.21 1.80 -3.29
N LYS A 170 -0.78 2.08 -4.15
CA LYS A 170 -1.37 3.41 -4.34
C LYS A 170 -2.67 3.61 -3.53
N GLY A 171 -3.07 2.62 -2.72
CA GLY A 171 -4.30 2.65 -1.93
C GLY A 171 -5.54 2.08 -2.62
N GLY A 172 -5.37 1.39 -3.75
CA GLY A 172 -6.44 0.65 -4.40
C GLY A 172 -6.85 -0.56 -3.56
N ALA A 173 -8.15 -0.69 -3.27
CA ALA A 173 -8.67 -1.83 -2.52
C ALA A 173 -8.77 -3.07 -3.42
N ILE A 174 -7.95 -4.08 -3.16
CA ILE A 174 -8.10 -5.41 -3.77
C ILE A 174 -8.92 -6.28 -2.83
N SER A 175 -10.05 -6.82 -3.32
CA SER A 175 -10.96 -7.59 -2.49
C SER A 175 -10.34 -8.91 -2.03
N GLU A 176 -10.71 -9.35 -0.83
CA GLU A 176 -10.26 -10.63 -0.27
C GLU A 176 -10.59 -11.82 -1.19
N THR A 177 -11.75 -11.78 -1.84
CA THR A 177 -12.20 -12.81 -2.76
C THR A 177 -11.26 -12.95 -3.97
N VAL A 178 -10.76 -11.82 -4.49
CA VAL A 178 -9.78 -11.81 -5.59
C VAL A 178 -8.47 -12.44 -5.13
N ILE A 179 -7.95 -12.07 -3.95
CA ILE A 179 -6.71 -12.64 -3.41
C ILE A 179 -6.85 -14.16 -3.19
N GLN A 180 -7.98 -14.63 -2.68
CA GLN A 180 -8.23 -16.06 -2.46
C GLN A 180 -8.32 -16.83 -3.79
N SER A 181 -9.01 -16.27 -4.79
CA SER A 181 -9.09 -16.87 -6.12
C SER A 181 -7.71 -16.93 -6.79
N LEU A 182 -6.92 -15.86 -6.66
CA LEU A 182 -5.56 -15.79 -7.17
C LEU A 182 -4.66 -16.84 -6.49
N THR A 183 -4.77 -16.98 -5.16
CA THR A 183 -4.07 -18.02 -4.40
C THR A 183 -4.40 -19.41 -4.91
N ALA A 184 -5.67 -19.68 -5.21
CA ALA A 184 -6.09 -20.97 -5.77
C ALA A 184 -5.53 -21.20 -7.19
N ALA A 185 -5.51 -20.17 -8.05
CA ALA A 185 -4.92 -20.25 -9.38
C ALA A 185 -3.40 -20.51 -9.31
N VAL A 186 -2.68 -19.82 -8.42
CA VAL A 186 -1.25 -20.04 -8.19
C VAL A 186 -0.95 -21.45 -7.68
N ALA A 187 -1.78 -22.00 -6.78
CA ALA A 187 -1.60 -23.38 -6.31
C ALA A 187 -1.75 -24.42 -7.46
N LYS A 188 -2.66 -24.16 -8.40
CA LYS A 188 -2.81 -24.97 -9.63
C LYS A 188 -1.60 -24.82 -10.56
N LEU A 189 -1.08 -23.60 -10.73
CA LEU A 189 0.14 -23.34 -11.48
C LEU A 189 1.34 -24.11 -10.90
N THR A 190 1.54 -24.05 -9.57
CA THR A 190 2.62 -24.77 -8.89
C THR A 190 2.49 -26.29 -9.11
N THR A 191 1.29 -26.84 -8.95
CA THR A 191 1.04 -28.27 -9.18
C THR A 191 1.33 -28.67 -10.63
N SER A 192 0.93 -27.84 -11.59
CA SER A 192 1.15 -28.07 -13.02
C SER A 192 2.64 -28.01 -13.37
N SER A 193 3.37 -27.03 -12.84
CA SER A 193 4.82 -26.89 -12.99
C SER A 193 5.57 -28.12 -12.45
N GLU A 194 5.26 -28.59 -11.25
CA GLU A 194 5.91 -29.76 -10.66
C GLU A 194 5.66 -31.04 -11.48
N LYS A 195 4.44 -31.23 -11.97
CA LYS A 195 4.07 -32.41 -12.75
C LYS A 195 4.63 -32.37 -14.17
N VAL A 196 4.63 -31.22 -14.85
CA VAL A 196 5.21 -31.10 -16.19
C VAL A 196 6.72 -31.37 -16.17
N VAL A 197 7.44 -30.94 -15.13
CA VAL A 197 8.87 -31.25 -14.97
C VAL A 197 9.13 -32.77 -14.98
N LYS A 198 8.30 -33.55 -14.27
CA LYS A 198 8.40 -35.02 -14.25
C LYS A 198 8.10 -35.63 -15.62
N ILE A 199 7.07 -35.13 -16.30
CA ILE A 199 6.65 -35.57 -17.64
C ILE A 199 7.76 -35.31 -18.67
N VAL A 200 8.31 -34.10 -18.68
CA VAL A 200 9.35 -33.72 -19.63
C VAL A 200 10.63 -34.53 -19.38
N THR A 201 11.05 -34.67 -18.12
CA THR A 201 12.19 -35.51 -17.75
C THR A 201 12.03 -36.96 -18.23
N ALA A 202 10.83 -37.52 -18.09
CA ALA A 202 10.53 -38.87 -18.54
C ALA A 202 10.62 -38.98 -20.08
N ALA A 203 10.13 -38.00 -20.82
CA ALA A 203 10.17 -38.00 -22.27
C ALA A 203 11.59 -37.78 -22.84
N ILE A 204 12.43 -36.97 -22.18
CA ILE A 204 13.88 -36.85 -22.45
C ILE A 204 14.54 -38.23 -22.34
N SER A 205 14.37 -38.91 -21.19
CA SER A 205 14.93 -40.25 -20.94
C SER A 205 14.39 -41.30 -21.92
N ALA A 206 13.08 -41.28 -22.20
CA ALA A 206 12.43 -42.19 -23.13
C ALA A 206 12.98 -42.04 -24.55
N SER A 207 13.12 -40.81 -25.05
CA SER A 207 13.64 -40.52 -26.40
C SER A 207 15.07 -41.06 -26.56
N GLN A 208 15.92 -40.90 -25.54
CA GLN A 208 17.27 -41.47 -25.52
C GLN A 208 17.26 -43.01 -25.58
N LYS A 209 16.39 -43.65 -24.80
CA LYS A 209 16.25 -45.12 -24.78
C LYS A 209 15.72 -45.66 -26.10
N VAL A 210 14.71 -45.01 -26.67
CA VAL A 210 14.17 -45.34 -27.99
C VAL A 210 15.27 -45.25 -29.05
N TRP A 211 16.03 -44.16 -29.05
CA TRP A 211 17.14 -44.00 -29.98
C TRP A 211 18.15 -45.14 -29.88
N ASN A 212 18.59 -45.50 -28.67
CA ASN A 212 19.54 -46.59 -28.47
C ASN A 212 19.02 -47.94 -29.01
N ASP A 213 17.73 -48.23 -28.79
CA ASP A 213 17.07 -49.44 -29.30
C ASP A 213 16.99 -49.43 -30.84
N VAL A 214 16.56 -48.29 -31.42
CA VAL A 214 16.46 -48.08 -32.87
C VAL A 214 17.82 -48.15 -33.56
N PHE A 215 18.83 -47.49 -33.00
CA PHE A 215 20.21 -47.52 -33.49
C PHE A 215 20.76 -48.95 -33.53
N THR A 216 20.56 -49.70 -32.46
CA THR A 216 21.02 -51.10 -32.36
C THR A 216 20.37 -51.96 -33.45
N GLN A 217 19.04 -51.86 -33.60
CA GLN A 217 18.30 -52.59 -34.63
C GLN A 217 18.76 -52.22 -36.06
N ALA A 218 18.87 -50.91 -36.34
CA ALA A 218 19.27 -50.41 -37.65
C ALA A 218 20.71 -50.82 -38.02
N LYS A 219 21.64 -50.77 -37.05
CA LYS A 219 23.03 -51.23 -37.24
C LYS A 219 23.10 -52.73 -37.55
N THR A 220 22.31 -53.56 -36.86
CA THR A 220 22.23 -54.99 -37.15
C THR A 220 21.63 -55.24 -38.54
N ALA A 221 20.55 -54.52 -38.91
CA ALA A 221 19.94 -54.64 -40.23
C ALA A 221 20.91 -54.24 -41.36
N HIS A 222 21.70 -53.17 -41.16
CA HIS A 222 22.76 -52.75 -42.07
C HIS A 222 23.83 -53.83 -42.23
N THR A 223 24.31 -54.39 -41.10
CA THR A 223 25.30 -55.48 -41.10
C THR A 223 24.80 -56.73 -41.84
N ASN A 224 23.48 -56.98 -41.79
CA ASN A 224 22.83 -58.08 -42.51
C ASN A 224 22.52 -57.76 -43.98
N GLY A 225 22.93 -56.60 -44.50
CA GLY A 225 22.75 -56.21 -45.90
C GLY A 225 21.36 -55.68 -46.27
N THR A 226 20.58 -55.23 -45.28
CA THR A 226 19.23 -54.66 -45.53
C THR A 226 19.34 -53.33 -46.30
N PRO A 227 18.50 -53.07 -47.32
CA PRO A 227 18.50 -51.78 -48.03
C PRO A 227 18.23 -50.59 -47.10
N ALA A 228 18.89 -49.46 -47.35
CA ALA A 228 18.80 -48.26 -46.52
C ALA A 228 17.36 -47.71 -46.37
N ALA A 229 16.54 -47.79 -47.43
CA ALA A 229 15.14 -47.36 -47.38
C ALA A 229 14.29 -48.21 -46.43
N ASP A 230 14.56 -49.52 -46.37
CA ASP A 230 13.88 -50.45 -45.47
C ASP A 230 14.36 -50.24 -44.02
N ILE A 231 15.66 -50.01 -43.83
CA ILE A 231 16.24 -49.65 -42.53
C ILE A 231 15.58 -48.38 -41.98
N LEU A 232 15.47 -47.33 -42.79
CA LEU A 232 14.82 -46.09 -42.38
C LEU A 232 13.36 -46.32 -41.99
N THR A 233 12.61 -47.05 -42.82
CA THR A 233 11.18 -47.32 -42.58
C THR A 233 10.99 -48.10 -41.28
N GLN A 234 11.79 -49.15 -41.06
CA GLN A 234 11.75 -49.94 -39.82
C GLN A 234 12.16 -49.09 -38.61
N ALA A 235 13.23 -48.29 -38.73
CA ALA A 235 13.70 -47.42 -37.66
C ALA A 235 12.65 -46.38 -37.23
N LYS A 236 11.99 -45.71 -38.20
CA LYS A 236 10.91 -44.75 -37.93
C LYS A 236 9.73 -45.46 -37.22
N ASN A 237 9.31 -46.62 -37.71
CA ASN A 237 8.19 -47.37 -37.11
C ASN A 237 8.53 -47.92 -35.71
N SER A 238 9.75 -48.40 -35.49
CA SER A 238 10.24 -48.81 -34.18
C SER A 238 10.28 -47.63 -33.21
N ALA A 239 10.75 -46.46 -33.66
CA ALA A 239 10.74 -45.26 -32.83
C ALA A 239 9.32 -44.89 -32.38
N ALA A 240 8.37 -44.82 -33.34
CA ALA A 240 6.98 -44.48 -33.05
C ALA A 240 6.31 -45.48 -32.10
N SER A 241 6.54 -46.78 -32.29
CA SER A 241 5.91 -47.82 -31.47
C SER A 241 6.49 -47.97 -30.06
N LEU A 242 7.77 -47.67 -29.86
CA LEU A 242 8.43 -47.85 -28.56
C LEU A 242 8.22 -46.66 -27.62
N LEU A 243 7.95 -45.47 -28.16
CA LEU A 243 8.02 -44.25 -27.39
C LEU A 243 7.05 -44.19 -26.20
N ASN A 244 5.74 -44.33 -26.43
CA ASN A 244 4.74 -44.33 -25.35
C ASN A 244 5.10 -45.37 -24.28
N THR A 245 5.51 -46.57 -24.70
CA THR A 245 5.93 -47.63 -23.78
C THR A 245 7.08 -47.18 -22.87
N LYS A 246 8.10 -46.52 -23.43
CA LYS A 246 9.24 -46.01 -22.66
C LYS A 246 8.84 -44.85 -21.77
N VAL A 247 8.04 -43.90 -22.25
CA VAL A 247 7.53 -42.78 -21.42
C VAL A 247 6.75 -43.30 -20.21
N THR A 248 5.84 -44.25 -20.43
CA THR A 248 5.07 -44.90 -19.35
C THR A 248 5.97 -45.60 -18.34
N GLN A 249 7.03 -46.28 -18.80
CA GLN A 249 8.02 -46.90 -17.91
C GLN A 249 8.78 -45.86 -17.08
N GLU A 250 9.15 -44.72 -17.67
CA GLU A 250 9.86 -43.64 -16.97
C GLU A 250 9.00 -42.88 -15.96
N LEU A 251 7.67 -42.92 -16.12
CA LEU A 251 6.69 -42.31 -15.21
C LEU A 251 6.18 -43.25 -14.12
N ALA A 252 6.47 -44.55 -14.24
CA ALA A 252 6.01 -45.53 -13.26
C ALA A 252 6.46 -45.17 -11.83
N GLY A 253 5.49 -44.96 -10.95
CA GLY A 253 5.72 -44.60 -9.53
C GLY A 253 6.04 -43.13 -9.27
N LYS A 254 5.80 -42.20 -10.20
CA LYS A 254 6.07 -40.76 -10.04
C LYS A 254 4.84 -39.89 -9.69
N ASP A 255 3.72 -40.52 -9.33
CA ASP A 255 2.43 -39.88 -9.04
C ASP A 255 1.96 -38.89 -10.13
N VAL A 256 2.28 -39.22 -11.39
CA VAL A 256 1.81 -38.51 -12.58
C VAL A 256 1.83 -39.46 -13.78
N THR A 257 0.90 -39.29 -14.71
CA THR A 257 0.89 -39.99 -16.01
C THR A 257 0.97 -38.99 -17.16
N TYR A 258 1.38 -39.46 -18.35
CA TYR A 258 1.54 -38.57 -19.49
C TYR A 258 0.20 -37.96 -19.95
N GLY A 259 -0.89 -38.71 -19.87
CA GLY A 259 -2.23 -38.24 -20.24
C GLY A 259 -2.88 -37.27 -19.25
N GLU A 260 -2.24 -36.99 -18.10
CA GLU A 260 -2.69 -35.93 -17.20
C GLU A 260 -2.20 -34.54 -17.65
N LEU A 261 -1.40 -34.45 -18.72
CA LEU A 261 -0.76 -33.20 -19.12
C LEU A 261 -1.78 -32.10 -19.52
N SER A 262 -2.84 -32.45 -20.26
CA SER A 262 -3.91 -31.51 -20.65
C SER A 262 -4.77 -31.10 -19.45
N ASP A 263 -5.22 -32.08 -18.66
CA ASP A 263 -6.05 -31.84 -17.45
C ASP A 263 -5.41 -30.82 -16.50
N LEU A 264 -4.08 -30.84 -16.34
CA LEU A 264 -3.34 -29.89 -15.50
C LEU A 264 -3.48 -28.45 -15.98
N VAL A 265 -3.45 -28.25 -17.30
CA VAL A 265 -3.51 -26.91 -17.90
C VAL A 265 -4.95 -26.40 -17.99
N ASP A 266 -5.92 -27.28 -18.23
CA ASP A 266 -7.34 -26.95 -18.16
C ASP A 266 -7.76 -26.41 -16.79
N ASP A 267 -7.27 -27.04 -15.73
CA ASP A 267 -7.50 -26.58 -14.36
C ASP A 267 -6.94 -25.19 -14.12
N LEU A 268 -5.73 -24.91 -14.62
CA LEU A 268 -5.06 -23.61 -14.54
C LEU A 268 -5.86 -22.53 -15.29
N THR A 269 -6.27 -22.81 -16.53
CA THR A 269 -7.09 -21.92 -17.36
C THR A 269 -8.36 -21.51 -16.63
N SER A 270 -9.10 -22.48 -16.09
CA SER A 270 -10.33 -22.24 -15.32
C SER A 270 -10.09 -21.37 -14.06
N GLY A 271 -8.92 -21.55 -13.41
CA GLY A 271 -8.49 -20.73 -12.29
C GLY A 271 -8.28 -19.27 -12.67
N ILE A 272 -7.57 -19.02 -13.78
CA ILE A 272 -7.29 -17.67 -14.30
C ILE A 272 -8.59 -16.97 -14.71
N THR A 273 -9.47 -17.65 -15.44
CA THR A 273 -10.79 -17.10 -15.84
C THR A 273 -11.60 -16.65 -14.61
N SER A 274 -11.55 -17.42 -13.51
CA SER A 274 -12.24 -17.07 -12.27
C SER A 274 -11.68 -15.81 -11.61
N VAL A 275 -10.35 -15.66 -11.57
CA VAL A 275 -9.68 -14.45 -11.05
C VAL A 275 -10.07 -13.23 -11.87
N LYS A 276 -9.99 -13.32 -13.21
CA LYS A 276 -10.34 -12.25 -14.14
C LYS A 276 -11.78 -11.78 -13.97
N ALA A 277 -12.73 -12.70 -13.84
CA ALA A 277 -14.13 -12.36 -13.61
C ALA A 277 -14.31 -11.53 -12.34
N LEU A 278 -13.69 -11.92 -11.24
CA LEU A 278 -13.75 -11.18 -9.96
C LEU A 278 -13.02 -9.84 -10.04
N MET A 279 -11.87 -9.76 -10.70
CA MET A 279 -11.13 -8.51 -10.87
C MET A 279 -11.90 -7.48 -11.70
N SER A 280 -12.73 -7.92 -12.65
CA SER A 280 -13.54 -7.02 -13.47
C SER A 280 -14.60 -6.24 -12.67
N GLU A 281 -14.87 -6.64 -11.43
CA GLU A 281 -15.77 -5.94 -10.51
C GLU A 281 -15.08 -4.84 -9.70
N ILE A 282 -13.74 -4.77 -9.72
CA ILE A 282 -12.95 -3.73 -9.03
C ILE A 282 -13.05 -2.41 -9.82
N PRO A 283 -13.26 -1.25 -9.15
CA PRO A 283 -13.17 0.05 -9.81
C PRO A 283 -11.86 0.20 -10.61
N THR A 284 -11.99 0.51 -11.90
CA THR A 284 -10.86 0.50 -12.82
C THR A 284 -9.93 1.69 -12.57
N SER A 285 -8.71 1.42 -12.13
CA SER A 285 -7.55 2.30 -12.26
C SER A 285 -6.66 1.82 -13.40
N ASP A 286 -5.67 2.61 -13.83
CA ASP A 286 -4.72 2.20 -14.88
C ASP A 286 -3.99 0.91 -14.51
N ALA A 287 -3.58 0.76 -13.24
CA ALA A 287 -2.95 -0.46 -12.74
C ALA A 287 -3.92 -1.67 -12.74
N ILE A 288 -5.20 -1.48 -12.41
CA ILE A 288 -6.20 -2.56 -12.51
C ILE A 288 -6.49 -2.92 -13.97
N ALA A 289 -6.52 -1.94 -14.87
CA ALA A 289 -6.70 -2.19 -16.31
C ALA A 289 -5.52 -2.96 -16.91
N ALA A 290 -4.29 -2.62 -16.52
CA ALA A 290 -3.08 -3.36 -16.88
C ALA A 290 -3.12 -4.79 -16.32
N ALA A 291 -3.48 -4.94 -15.03
CA ALA A 291 -3.60 -6.25 -14.40
C ALA A 291 -4.66 -7.15 -15.08
N LEU A 292 -5.79 -6.58 -15.51
CA LEU A 292 -6.82 -7.28 -16.29
C LEU A 292 -6.34 -7.66 -17.69
N SER A 293 -5.53 -6.81 -18.32
CA SER A 293 -4.93 -7.10 -19.64
C SER A 293 -3.91 -8.24 -19.54
N ALA A 294 -3.02 -8.21 -18.54
CA ALA A 294 -2.10 -9.31 -18.25
C ALA A 294 -2.84 -10.62 -17.94
N MET A 295 -3.97 -10.57 -17.22
CA MET A 295 -4.83 -11.75 -17.00
C MET A 295 -5.48 -12.29 -18.28
N ASP A 296 -5.85 -11.41 -19.22
CA ASP A 296 -6.37 -11.84 -20.53
C ASP A 296 -5.30 -12.59 -21.32
N TYR A 297 -4.05 -12.12 -21.27
CA TYR A 297 -2.93 -12.81 -21.87
C TYR A 297 -2.55 -14.10 -21.13
N ALA A 298 -2.63 -14.13 -19.80
CA ALA A 298 -2.43 -15.35 -19.02
C ALA A 298 -3.46 -16.41 -19.36
N GLU A 299 -4.73 -16.04 -19.56
CA GLU A 299 -5.80 -16.95 -20.00
C GLU A 299 -5.51 -17.50 -21.40
N LYS A 300 -5.10 -16.65 -22.34
CA LYS A 300 -4.73 -17.10 -23.71
C LYS A 300 -3.50 -17.99 -23.71
N ALA A 301 -2.47 -17.65 -22.93
CA ALA A 301 -1.27 -18.46 -22.76
C ALA A 301 -1.61 -19.84 -22.17
N ALA A 302 -2.50 -19.88 -21.17
CA ALA A 302 -2.98 -21.14 -20.58
C ALA A 302 -3.75 -21.99 -21.59
N GLN A 303 -4.63 -21.38 -22.41
CA GLN A 303 -5.33 -22.09 -23.49
C GLN A 303 -4.36 -22.67 -24.52
N GLN A 304 -3.29 -21.94 -24.88
CA GLN A 304 -2.26 -22.46 -25.78
C GLN A 304 -1.39 -23.52 -25.11
N ALA A 305 -1.18 -23.45 -23.79
CA ALA A 305 -0.53 -24.50 -23.04
C ALA A 305 -1.37 -25.80 -23.05
N ASP A 306 -2.71 -25.71 -23.02
CA ASP A 306 -3.60 -26.87 -23.12
C ASP A 306 -3.57 -27.49 -24.52
N GLU A 307 -3.63 -26.65 -25.56
CA GLU A 307 -3.47 -27.12 -26.94
C GLU A 307 -2.08 -27.79 -27.12
N THR A 308 -1.02 -27.19 -26.57
CA THR A 308 0.33 -27.76 -26.62
C THR A 308 0.39 -29.12 -25.91
N ALA A 309 -0.20 -29.23 -24.72
CA ALA A 309 -0.31 -30.47 -23.96
C ALA A 309 -1.06 -31.57 -24.73
N THR A 310 -2.21 -31.22 -25.30
CA THR A 310 -3.05 -32.10 -26.11
C THR A 310 -2.31 -32.62 -27.34
N GLN A 311 -1.60 -31.76 -28.06
CA GLN A 311 -0.82 -32.15 -29.22
C GLN A 311 0.44 -32.94 -28.85
N ALA A 312 1.04 -32.67 -27.67
CA ALA A 312 2.12 -33.49 -27.12
C ALA A 312 1.67 -34.91 -26.81
N GLU A 313 0.49 -35.06 -26.21
CA GLU A 313 -0.16 -36.35 -26.01
C GLU A 313 -0.42 -37.07 -27.33
N ALA A 314 -0.98 -36.38 -28.32
CA ALA A 314 -1.20 -36.94 -29.64
C ALA A 314 0.12 -37.41 -30.30
N SER A 315 1.20 -36.66 -30.14
CA SER A 315 2.53 -37.01 -30.66
C SER A 315 3.08 -38.27 -30.00
N VAL A 316 3.10 -38.33 -28.67
CA VAL A 316 3.65 -39.49 -27.94
C VAL A 316 2.82 -40.76 -28.15
N ASN A 317 1.49 -40.61 -28.29
CA ASN A 317 0.57 -41.73 -28.50
C ASN A 317 0.45 -42.17 -29.97
N ALA A 318 1.03 -41.42 -30.91
CA ALA A 318 0.95 -41.74 -32.32
C ALA A 318 1.69 -43.05 -32.65
N THR A 319 1.00 -43.98 -33.30
CA THR A 319 1.57 -45.27 -33.72
C THR A 319 2.23 -45.22 -35.10
N THR A 320 2.15 -44.08 -35.79
CA THR A 320 2.77 -43.87 -37.10
C THR A 320 3.71 -42.67 -37.08
N PRO A 321 4.88 -42.75 -37.74
CA PRO A 321 5.87 -41.67 -37.68
C PRO A 321 5.37 -40.31 -38.17
N ASP A 322 4.55 -40.29 -39.22
CA ASP A 322 4.10 -39.02 -39.82
C ASP A 322 3.05 -38.32 -38.93
N ALA A 323 2.19 -39.08 -38.25
CA ALA A 323 1.27 -38.53 -37.25
C ALA A 323 2.02 -37.98 -36.02
N MET A 324 3.08 -38.67 -35.59
CA MET A 324 3.93 -38.23 -34.48
C MET A 324 4.58 -36.87 -34.78
N VAL A 325 5.18 -36.72 -35.96
CA VAL A 325 5.81 -35.45 -36.37
C VAL A 325 4.75 -34.36 -36.56
N ALA A 326 3.62 -34.65 -37.21
CA ALA A 326 2.57 -33.65 -37.44
C ALA A 326 2.00 -33.10 -36.12
N ALA A 327 1.75 -33.95 -35.13
CA ALA A 327 1.29 -33.51 -33.82
C ALA A 327 2.37 -32.71 -33.06
N ALA A 328 3.65 -33.11 -33.17
CA ALA A 328 4.74 -32.33 -32.59
C ALA A 328 4.86 -30.92 -33.19
N ASP A 329 4.64 -30.77 -34.50
CA ASP A 329 4.67 -29.47 -35.16
C ASP A 329 3.49 -28.57 -34.73
N LEU A 330 2.31 -29.16 -34.49
CA LEU A 330 1.15 -28.43 -33.94
C LEU A 330 1.41 -27.98 -32.48
N ALA A 331 1.98 -28.86 -31.66
CA ALA A 331 2.38 -28.52 -30.29
C ALA A 331 3.38 -27.34 -30.27
N LEU A 332 4.37 -27.37 -31.17
CA LEU A 332 5.34 -26.29 -31.30
C LEU A 332 4.68 -24.95 -31.72
N ALA A 333 3.69 -25.00 -32.62
CA ALA A 333 2.98 -23.80 -33.06
C ALA A 333 2.16 -23.17 -31.92
N ALA A 334 1.45 -23.98 -31.14
CA ALA A 334 0.69 -23.52 -29.97
C ALA A 334 1.63 -22.94 -28.89
N TRP A 335 2.75 -23.60 -28.62
CA TRP A 335 3.76 -23.10 -27.68
C TRP A 335 4.27 -21.70 -28.07
N LYS A 336 4.61 -21.47 -29.34
CA LYS A 336 5.06 -20.13 -29.80
C LYS A 336 4.01 -19.05 -29.58
N LEU A 337 2.73 -19.37 -29.76
CA LEU A 337 1.64 -18.45 -29.44
C LEU A 337 1.54 -18.18 -27.93
N ALA A 338 1.75 -19.20 -27.08
CA ALA A 338 1.79 -19.03 -25.63
C ALA A 338 2.89 -18.06 -25.20
N ILE A 339 4.10 -18.20 -25.77
CA ILE A 339 5.23 -17.29 -25.52
C ILE A 339 4.88 -15.86 -25.91
N GLN A 340 4.34 -15.65 -27.12
CA GLN A 340 3.92 -14.32 -27.56
C GLN A 340 2.93 -13.68 -26.58
N TYR A 341 1.98 -14.44 -26.04
CA TYR A 341 1.07 -13.91 -25.03
C TYR A 341 1.78 -13.57 -23.71
N GLY A 342 2.82 -14.31 -23.32
CA GLY A 342 3.67 -13.93 -22.20
C GLY A 342 4.36 -12.58 -22.41
N GLU A 343 4.92 -12.34 -23.60
CA GLU A 343 5.55 -11.06 -23.99
C GLU A 343 4.53 -9.91 -24.10
N ASP A 344 3.35 -10.19 -24.63
CA ASP A 344 2.27 -9.20 -24.73
C ASP A 344 1.76 -8.77 -23.34
N ALA A 345 1.84 -9.67 -22.34
CA ALA A 345 1.46 -9.37 -20.95
C ALA A 345 2.44 -8.41 -20.27
N ASP A 346 3.74 -8.62 -20.47
CA ASP A 346 4.84 -7.77 -20.02
C ASP A 346 4.73 -6.37 -20.66
N THR A 347 4.50 -6.31 -21.97
CA THR A 347 4.20 -5.03 -22.66
C THR A 347 2.95 -4.33 -22.12
N ALA A 348 1.97 -5.07 -21.58
CA ALA A 348 0.76 -4.49 -21.01
C ALA A 348 0.97 -3.92 -19.59
N VAL A 349 2.03 -4.31 -18.90
CA VAL A 349 2.36 -3.90 -17.53
C VAL A 349 3.69 -3.14 -17.54
N ASP A 350 3.64 -1.88 -17.98
CA ASP A 350 4.80 -0.99 -17.90
C ASP A 350 5.02 -0.56 -16.44
N GLU A 351 5.91 -1.23 -15.69
CA GLU A 351 6.13 -0.90 -14.27
C GLU A 351 6.81 0.45 -14.08
N GLY A 352 7.54 0.94 -15.08
CA GLY A 352 8.15 2.26 -15.12
C GLY A 352 7.11 3.38 -15.07
N VAL A 353 5.98 3.20 -15.75
CA VAL A 353 4.85 4.13 -15.77
C VAL A 353 3.88 3.83 -14.63
N LEU A 354 3.47 2.57 -14.50
CA LEU A 354 2.47 2.16 -13.51
C LEU A 354 3.00 2.32 -12.09
N GLY A 355 4.30 2.12 -11.83
CA GLY A 355 4.89 2.28 -10.51
C GLY A 355 4.95 3.74 -10.01
N GLN A 356 4.80 4.74 -10.88
CA GLN A 356 4.86 6.15 -10.48
C GLN A 356 3.74 6.51 -9.48
N GLY A 357 4.10 7.17 -8.39
CA GLY A 357 3.15 7.52 -7.33
C GLY A 357 2.80 6.35 -6.39
N LEU A 358 3.55 5.25 -6.42
CA LEU A 358 3.56 4.27 -5.33
C LEU A 358 3.85 4.99 -4.00
N ASP A 359 3.19 4.64 -2.91
CA ASP A 359 3.48 5.27 -1.62
C ASP A 359 4.84 4.81 -1.05
N ALA A 360 5.51 5.68 -0.30
CA ALA A 360 6.78 5.37 0.36
C ALA A 360 6.71 4.13 1.27
N SER A 361 5.57 3.88 1.94
CA SER A 361 5.37 2.69 2.78
C SER A 361 5.37 1.37 1.99
N ALA A 362 5.05 1.43 0.71
CA ALA A 362 4.90 0.28 -0.18
C ALA A 362 6.21 -0.16 -0.85
N LEU A 363 7.17 0.77 -1.01
CA LEU A 363 8.35 0.57 -1.86
C LEU A 363 9.14 -0.71 -1.55
N ALA A 364 9.46 -0.96 -0.28
CA ALA A 364 10.32 -2.08 0.08
C ALA A 364 9.71 -3.43 -0.32
N VAL A 365 8.41 -3.60 -0.11
CA VAL A 365 7.69 -4.83 -0.44
C VAL A 365 7.49 -4.95 -1.96
N TYR A 366 7.21 -3.83 -2.64
CA TYR A 366 7.08 -3.81 -4.09
C TYR A 366 8.39 -4.14 -4.81
N ALA A 367 9.53 -3.61 -4.33
CA ALA A 367 10.85 -3.93 -4.87
C ALA A 367 11.17 -5.43 -4.75
N GLU A 368 10.74 -6.09 -3.67
CA GLU A 368 10.90 -7.54 -3.52
C GLU A 368 10.10 -8.32 -4.58
N ILE A 369 8.88 -7.86 -4.92
CA ILE A 369 8.05 -8.46 -5.97
C ILE A 369 8.71 -8.29 -7.35
N LEU A 370 9.13 -7.05 -7.69
CA LEU A 370 9.79 -6.75 -8.96
C LEU A 370 11.07 -7.58 -9.17
N LEU A 371 11.95 -7.64 -8.17
CA LEU A 371 13.19 -8.41 -8.27
C LEU A 371 12.93 -9.91 -8.49
N GLY A 372 11.90 -10.45 -7.82
CA GLY A 372 11.50 -11.84 -8.00
C GLY A 372 10.92 -12.13 -9.39
N LEU A 373 10.28 -11.15 -10.03
CA LEU A 373 9.82 -11.23 -11.40
C LEU A 373 11.00 -11.22 -12.38
N THR A 374 11.83 -10.17 -12.34
CA THR A 374 12.94 -9.99 -13.29
C THR A 374 13.85 -11.21 -13.36
N ASP A 375 14.28 -11.73 -12.20
CA ASP A 375 15.17 -12.90 -12.15
C ASP A 375 14.53 -14.18 -12.76
N ALA A 376 13.20 -14.31 -12.76
CA ALA A 376 12.50 -15.45 -13.35
C ALA A 376 12.32 -15.32 -14.86
N GLU A 377 12.17 -14.10 -15.37
CA GLU A 377 12.02 -13.82 -16.81
C GLU A 377 13.27 -14.17 -17.60
N ALA A 378 14.43 -13.77 -17.11
CA ALA A 378 15.73 -14.07 -17.71
C ALA A 378 15.94 -15.55 -18.07
N LEU A 379 15.42 -16.45 -17.25
CA LEU A 379 15.53 -17.89 -17.48
C LEU A 379 14.60 -18.38 -18.59
N THR A 380 13.41 -17.76 -18.72
CA THR A 380 12.42 -18.09 -19.74
C THR A 380 12.94 -17.76 -21.14
N ASP A 381 13.57 -16.60 -21.30
CA ASP A 381 14.09 -16.15 -22.60
C ASP A 381 15.28 -16.99 -23.09
N SER A 382 16.04 -17.60 -22.17
CA SER A 382 17.12 -18.52 -22.53
C SER A 382 16.62 -19.82 -23.18
N GLY A 383 15.40 -20.25 -22.88
CA GLY A 383 14.78 -21.47 -23.41
C GLY A 383 14.12 -21.24 -24.77
N ASN A 384 13.32 -20.16 -24.88
CA ASN A 384 12.45 -19.90 -26.03
C ASN A 384 13.18 -19.79 -27.37
N ASP A 385 14.34 -19.14 -27.40
CA ASP A 385 15.03 -18.90 -28.67
C ASP A 385 15.97 -20.04 -29.10
N THR A 386 16.32 -20.98 -28.20
CA THR A 386 17.20 -22.12 -28.57
C THR A 386 16.58 -23.07 -29.60
N GLN A 387 15.26 -23.01 -29.83
CA GLN A 387 14.57 -23.78 -30.87
C GLN A 387 14.39 -23.01 -32.19
N SER A 388 14.67 -21.70 -32.24
CA SER A 388 14.48 -20.84 -33.41
C SER A 388 15.76 -20.55 -34.21
N TYR A 389 16.94 -20.92 -33.70
CA TYR A 389 18.20 -20.52 -34.34
C TYR A 389 18.55 -21.34 -35.56
N ASP A 390 18.97 -20.64 -36.62
CA ASP A 390 19.69 -21.22 -37.74
C ASP A 390 21.06 -21.67 -37.20
N TRP A 391 21.13 -22.93 -36.78
CA TRP A 391 22.30 -23.54 -36.11
C TRP A 391 23.63 -23.31 -36.86
N LEU A 392 23.58 -23.02 -38.16
CA LEU A 392 24.72 -22.63 -38.98
C LEU A 392 25.32 -21.29 -38.57
N ASP A 393 24.49 -20.28 -38.31
CA ASP A 393 24.94 -18.94 -37.90
C ASP A 393 25.52 -18.99 -36.47
N ALA A 394 24.83 -19.69 -35.56
CA ALA A 394 25.33 -19.91 -34.19
C ALA A 394 26.68 -20.66 -34.17
N MET A 395 26.88 -21.61 -35.09
CA MET A 395 28.13 -22.34 -35.24
C MET A 395 29.24 -21.45 -35.83
N GLU A 396 28.95 -20.61 -36.82
CA GLU A 396 29.89 -19.65 -37.39
C GLU A 396 30.38 -18.63 -36.35
N ASP A 397 29.45 -18.10 -35.55
CA ASP A 397 29.76 -17.16 -34.47
C ASP A 397 30.55 -17.81 -33.33
N TYR A 398 30.29 -19.09 -33.02
CA TYR A 398 31.11 -19.84 -32.07
C TYR A 398 32.53 -20.10 -32.58
N LEU A 399 32.67 -20.51 -33.84
CA LEU A 399 33.97 -20.79 -34.46
C LEU A 399 34.83 -19.52 -34.61
N SER A 400 34.20 -18.36 -34.79
CA SER A 400 34.88 -17.07 -34.84
C SER A 400 35.23 -16.50 -33.45
N GLY A 401 34.66 -17.05 -32.37
CA GLY A 401 34.81 -16.56 -31.01
C GLY A 401 33.86 -15.42 -30.62
N GLN A 402 33.01 -14.98 -31.57
CA GLN A 402 32.08 -13.87 -31.41
C GLN A 402 30.99 -14.20 -30.38
N ALA A 403 30.43 -15.42 -30.43
CA ALA A 403 29.40 -15.85 -29.48
C ALA A 403 29.87 -15.82 -28.01
N GLN A 404 31.13 -16.17 -27.75
CA GLN A 404 31.73 -16.10 -26.40
C GLN A 404 31.88 -14.65 -25.95
N GLN A 405 32.28 -13.77 -26.87
CA GLN A 405 32.46 -12.36 -26.58
C GLN A 405 31.12 -11.67 -26.31
N ASP A 406 30.09 -11.96 -27.10
CA ASP A 406 28.76 -11.41 -26.94
C ASP A 406 28.10 -11.88 -25.64
N ALA A 407 28.19 -13.17 -25.32
CA ALA A 407 27.73 -13.69 -24.04
C ALA A 407 28.48 -13.05 -22.86
N ALA A 408 29.80 -12.88 -22.94
CA ALA A 408 30.58 -12.24 -21.89
C ALA A 408 30.22 -10.76 -21.72
N ASN A 409 30.05 -10.02 -22.82
CA ASN A 409 29.66 -8.61 -22.81
C ASN A 409 28.25 -8.44 -22.21
N ALA A 410 27.27 -9.25 -22.63
CA ALA A 410 25.91 -9.19 -22.11
C ALA A 410 25.87 -9.51 -20.61
N ASN A 411 26.60 -10.52 -20.14
CA ASN A 411 26.71 -10.82 -18.71
C ASN A 411 27.37 -9.69 -17.90
N ASN A 412 28.37 -8.99 -18.46
CA ASN A 412 28.94 -7.80 -17.82
C ASN A 412 27.94 -6.63 -17.75
N THR A 413 27.08 -6.48 -18.76
CA THR A 413 25.98 -5.50 -18.76
C THR A 413 25.00 -5.81 -17.63
N VAL A 414 24.62 -7.09 -17.43
CA VAL A 414 23.76 -7.51 -16.30
C VAL A 414 24.34 -7.10 -14.95
N VAL A 415 25.63 -7.36 -14.72
CA VAL A 415 26.32 -6.98 -13.47
C VAL A 415 26.28 -5.46 -13.26
N SER A 416 26.49 -4.68 -14.32
CA SER A 416 26.51 -3.21 -14.26
C SER A 416 25.11 -2.63 -14.04
N ALA A 417 24.10 -3.17 -14.72
CA ALA A 417 22.69 -2.78 -14.57
C ALA A 417 22.18 -3.13 -13.16
N LYS A 418 22.51 -4.32 -12.65
CA LYS A 418 22.16 -4.71 -11.27
C LYS A 418 22.75 -3.76 -10.24
N ALA A 419 24.02 -3.39 -10.37
CA ALA A 419 24.65 -2.46 -9.44
C ALA A 419 23.99 -1.06 -9.47
N SER A 420 23.56 -0.61 -10.65
CA SER A 420 22.88 0.69 -10.83
C SER A 420 21.46 0.67 -10.26
N MET A 421 20.73 -0.42 -10.47
CA MET A 421 19.43 -0.68 -9.86
C MET A 421 19.51 -0.79 -8.34
N ASP A 422 20.43 -1.60 -7.78
CA ASP A 422 20.62 -1.76 -6.33
C ASP A 422 20.95 -0.39 -5.68
N GLY A 423 21.80 0.43 -6.30
CA GLY A 423 22.11 1.78 -5.83
C GLY A 423 20.91 2.73 -5.89
N SER A 424 20.11 2.66 -6.94
CA SER A 424 18.90 3.48 -7.07
C SER A 424 17.79 3.06 -6.09
N LEU A 425 17.70 1.76 -5.77
CA LEU A 425 16.82 1.23 -4.74
C LEU A 425 17.21 1.72 -3.34
N GLU A 426 18.51 1.76 -3.02
CA GLU A 426 19.02 2.32 -1.76
C GLU A 426 18.62 3.80 -1.64
N ASP A 427 18.84 4.59 -2.69
CA ASP A 427 18.45 6.00 -2.76
C ASP A 427 16.94 6.20 -2.59
N ALA A 428 16.12 5.39 -3.26
CA ALA A 428 14.65 5.45 -3.18
C ALA A 428 14.15 5.07 -1.78
N ASN A 429 14.72 4.04 -1.16
CA ASN A 429 14.41 3.65 0.22
C ASN A 429 14.80 4.73 1.23
N ALA A 430 15.96 5.36 1.06
CA ALA A 430 16.36 6.48 1.92
C ALA A 430 15.40 7.67 1.79
N ALA A 431 14.98 8.00 0.56
CA ALA A 431 13.99 9.05 0.33
C ALA A 431 12.61 8.69 0.93
N ALA A 432 12.18 7.44 0.79
CA ALA A 432 10.94 6.92 1.39
C ALA A 432 10.95 7.04 2.93
N ALA A 433 12.05 6.61 3.57
CA ALA A 433 12.20 6.70 5.02
C ALA A 433 12.18 8.15 5.52
N ASN A 434 12.83 9.07 4.80
CA ASN A 434 12.80 10.49 5.12
C ASN A 434 11.39 11.09 4.98
N LEU A 435 10.65 10.71 3.94
CA LEU A 435 9.26 11.14 3.74
C LEU A 435 8.36 10.65 4.88
N THR A 436 8.46 9.36 5.25
CA THR A 436 7.69 8.79 6.37
C THR A 436 8.01 9.49 7.69
N ALA A 437 9.28 9.78 7.97
CA ALA A 437 9.68 10.52 9.17
C ALA A 437 9.15 11.97 9.17
N ALA A 438 9.14 12.63 8.01
CA ALA A 438 8.59 13.97 7.87
C ALA A 438 7.06 13.99 8.05
N ARG A 439 6.33 12.99 7.53
CA ARG A 439 4.89 12.81 7.76
C ARG A 439 4.57 12.64 9.25
N ALA A 440 5.35 11.84 9.97
CA ALA A 440 5.22 11.70 11.42
C ALA A 440 5.47 13.03 12.16
N THR A 441 6.45 13.83 11.71
CA THR A 441 6.73 15.15 12.26
C THR A 441 5.58 16.13 12.00
N LEU A 442 5.03 16.13 10.78
CA LEU A 442 3.87 16.95 10.42
C LEU A 442 2.65 16.63 11.29
N ALA A 443 2.37 15.34 11.54
CA ALA A 443 1.28 14.92 12.41
C ALA A 443 1.42 15.51 13.83
N ASP A 444 2.62 15.47 14.43
CA ASP A 444 2.89 16.08 15.74
C ASP A 444 2.69 17.60 15.75
N LYS A 445 3.15 18.29 14.68
CA LYS A 445 2.95 19.73 14.53
C LYS A 445 1.48 20.11 14.35
N LEU A 446 0.69 19.31 13.65
CA LEU A 446 -0.74 19.54 13.48
C LEU A 446 -1.53 19.32 14.78
N VAL A 447 -1.17 18.32 15.58
CA VAL A 447 -1.74 18.14 16.93
C VAL A 447 -1.41 19.35 17.81
N THR A 448 -0.15 19.81 17.79
CA THR A 448 0.28 21.01 18.53
C THR A 448 -0.50 22.25 18.07
N LYS A 449 -0.68 22.44 16.76
CA LYS A 449 -1.51 23.51 16.16
C LYS A 449 -2.95 23.44 16.64
N ALA A 450 -3.58 22.26 16.60
CA ALA A 450 -4.96 22.07 17.05
C ALA A 450 -5.14 22.43 18.53
N ILE A 451 -4.21 21.98 19.39
CA ILE A 451 -4.21 22.30 20.83
C ILE A 451 -4.09 23.82 21.05
N ALA A 452 -3.11 24.46 20.40
CA ALA A 452 -2.86 25.88 20.58
C ALA A 452 -4.05 26.74 20.09
N VAL A 453 -4.67 26.38 18.95
CA VAL A 453 -5.87 27.06 18.44
C VAL A 453 -7.06 26.89 19.37
N ALA A 454 -7.30 25.69 19.90
CA ALA A 454 -8.38 25.44 20.86
C ALA A 454 -8.17 26.23 22.17
N LYS A 455 -6.93 26.28 22.66
CA LYS A 455 -6.54 27.06 23.83
C LYS A 455 -6.76 28.56 23.61
N ALA A 456 -6.34 29.10 22.46
CA ALA A 456 -6.55 30.51 22.10
C ALA A 456 -8.05 30.87 22.06
N ALA A 457 -8.88 30.01 21.45
CA ALA A 457 -10.34 30.22 21.41
C ALA A 457 -10.98 30.22 22.81
N ALA A 458 -10.53 29.34 23.70
CA ALA A 458 -11.02 29.28 25.08
C ALA A 458 -10.64 30.53 25.88
N TYR A 459 -9.41 31.03 25.74
CA TYR A 459 -9.00 32.29 26.36
C TYR A 459 -9.74 33.51 25.81
N ARG A 460 -10.02 33.56 24.51
CA ARG A 460 -10.85 34.64 23.94
C ARG A 460 -12.26 34.64 24.53
N THR A 461 -12.88 33.46 24.66
CA THR A 461 -14.18 33.31 25.34
C THR A 461 -14.11 33.73 26.82
N ALA A 462 -12.98 33.45 27.48
CA ALA A 462 -12.76 33.87 28.87
C ALA A 462 -12.67 35.40 29.02
N VAL A 463 -12.09 36.10 28.04
CA VAL A 463 -12.08 37.58 28.00
C VAL A 463 -13.50 38.13 27.92
N ASP A 464 -14.35 37.58 27.04
CA ASP A 464 -15.75 38.01 26.90
C ASP A 464 -16.54 37.80 28.21
N ASN A 465 -16.31 36.66 28.88
CA ASN A 465 -16.90 36.36 30.18
C ASN A 465 -16.39 37.31 31.29
N ALA A 466 -15.10 37.65 31.28
CA ALA A 466 -14.51 38.58 32.23
C ALA A 466 -15.05 40.00 32.04
N GLN A 467 -15.22 40.43 30.79
CA GLN A 467 -15.81 41.72 30.45
C GLN A 467 -17.25 41.83 30.95
N THR A 468 -18.03 40.76 30.77
CA THR A 468 -19.42 40.68 31.26
C THR A 468 -19.45 40.79 32.80
N ALA A 469 -18.61 40.04 33.50
CA ALA A 469 -18.56 40.07 34.96
C ALA A 469 -18.08 41.43 35.52
N LEU A 470 -17.15 42.09 34.84
CA LEU A 470 -16.71 43.45 35.18
C LEU A 470 -17.84 44.47 35.00
N ALA A 471 -18.59 44.40 33.89
CA ALA A 471 -19.72 45.29 33.64
C ALA A 471 -20.84 45.13 34.68
N ASP A 472 -21.11 43.88 35.11
CA ASP A 472 -22.03 43.60 36.21
C ASP A 472 -21.54 44.24 37.52
N ALA A 473 -20.26 44.08 37.86
CA ALA A 473 -19.68 44.66 39.08
C ALA A 473 -19.69 46.19 39.08
N GLN A 474 -19.44 46.83 37.93
CA GLN A 474 -19.55 48.29 37.77
C GLN A 474 -21.00 48.78 37.99
N THR A 475 -21.98 47.98 37.54
CA THR A 475 -23.41 48.27 37.75
C THR A 475 -23.77 48.14 39.24
N ASP A 476 -23.25 47.12 39.94
CA ASP A 476 -23.41 46.95 41.38
C ASP A 476 -22.83 48.14 42.16
N VAL A 477 -21.62 48.60 41.81
CA VAL A 477 -20.98 49.78 42.42
C VAL A 477 -21.82 51.04 42.21
N ALA A 478 -22.27 51.31 40.98
CA ALA A 478 -23.13 52.46 40.69
C ALA A 478 -24.44 52.42 41.49
N THR A 479 -25.03 51.23 41.64
CA THR A 479 -26.24 51.02 42.44
C THR A 479 -25.99 51.31 43.93
N SER A 480 -24.89 50.79 44.50
CA SER A 480 -24.49 51.05 45.88
C SER A 480 -24.14 52.52 46.15
N GLN A 481 -23.51 53.20 45.18
CA GLN A 481 -23.24 54.65 45.28
C GLN A 481 -24.53 55.47 45.42
N ASN A 482 -25.54 55.16 44.60
CA ASN A 482 -26.85 55.79 44.69
C ASN A 482 -27.53 55.51 46.05
N ALA A 483 -27.41 54.29 46.56
CA ALA A 483 -27.94 53.91 47.87
C ALA A 483 -27.25 54.65 49.02
N VAL A 484 -25.91 54.80 48.97
CA VAL A 484 -25.14 55.59 49.94
C VAL A 484 -25.57 57.05 49.91
N ALA A 485 -25.72 57.66 48.73
CA ALA A 485 -26.17 59.05 48.60
C ALA A 485 -27.57 59.28 49.20
N ALA A 486 -28.51 58.34 48.97
CA ALA A 486 -29.84 58.40 49.54
C ALA A 486 -29.83 58.21 51.07
N ALA A 487 -29.07 57.24 51.59
CA ALA A 487 -28.94 57.01 53.03
C ALA A 487 -28.27 58.19 53.74
N GLN A 488 -27.26 58.81 53.13
CA GLN A 488 -26.58 59.99 53.65
C GLN A 488 -27.56 61.16 53.80
N ALA A 489 -28.39 61.43 52.80
CA ALA A 489 -29.38 62.50 52.86
C ALA A 489 -30.39 62.30 54.00
N VAL A 490 -30.83 61.05 54.24
CA VAL A 490 -31.74 60.71 55.34
C VAL A 490 -31.05 60.81 56.70
N TYR A 491 -29.79 60.40 56.81
CA TYR A 491 -28.99 60.56 58.01
C TYR A 491 -28.75 62.04 58.34
N ASP A 492 -28.36 62.87 57.37
CA ASP A 492 -28.11 64.29 57.56
C ASP A 492 -29.36 65.01 58.06
N ALA A 493 -30.54 64.68 57.50
CA ALA A 493 -31.82 65.21 57.95
C ALA A 493 -32.16 64.78 59.39
N ALA A 494 -31.96 63.51 59.74
CA ALA A 494 -32.19 63.00 61.10
C ALA A 494 -31.22 63.61 62.12
N GLN A 495 -29.96 63.76 61.75
CA GLN A 495 -28.92 64.36 62.58
C GLN A 495 -29.18 65.85 62.81
N ALA A 496 -29.60 66.58 61.77
CA ALA A 496 -30.00 67.99 61.90
C ALA A 496 -31.20 68.16 62.84
N ALA A 497 -32.20 67.29 62.74
CA ALA A 497 -33.36 67.30 63.64
C ALA A 497 -32.96 67.01 65.11
N ALA A 498 -32.09 66.01 65.34
CA ALA A 498 -31.57 65.70 66.68
C ALA A 498 -30.76 66.86 67.27
N ASN A 499 -29.93 67.52 66.46
CA ASN A 499 -29.15 68.69 66.89
C ASN A 499 -30.03 69.90 67.22
N ALA A 500 -31.16 70.07 66.54
CA ALA A 500 -32.12 71.14 66.81
C ALA A 500 -32.92 70.92 68.11
N ALA A 501 -33.01 69.68 68.59
CA ALA A 501 -33.74 69.29 69.80
C ALA A 501 -32.93 68.31 70.68
N PRO A 502 -31.82 68.76 71.31
CA PRO A 502 -30.84 67.89 71.97
C PRO A 502 -31.34 67.16 73.24
N GLY A 503 -32.53 67.51 73.76
CA GLY A 503 -33.17 66.81 74.87
C GLY A 503 -34.16 65.72 74.44
N ASP A 504 -34.42 65.57 73.14
CA ASP A 504 -35.34 64.58 72.60
C ASP A 504 -34.63 63.26 72.31
N SER A 505 -34.80 62.30 73.22
CA SER A 505 -34.21 60.97 73.13
C SER A 505 -34.64 60.19 71.87
N ALA A 506 -35.82 60.47 71.30
CA ALA A 506 -36.31 59.78 70.10
C ALA A 506 -35.61 60.28 68.84
N LEU A 507 -35.37 61.58 68.72
CA LEU A 507 -34.60 62.15 67.61
C LEU A 507 -33.13 61.70 67.65
N ALA A 508 -32.53 61.62 68.84
CA ALA A 508 -31.17 61.09 69.02
C ALA A 508 -31.05 59.61 68.64
N ALA A 509 -32.02 58.77 69.05
CA ALA A 509 -32.06 57.36 68.68
C ALA A 509 -32.30 57.17 67.18
N LEU A 510 -33.16 57.99 66.55
CA LEU A 510 -33.40 57.98 65.11
C LEU A 510 -32.13 58.34 64.31
N ALA A 511 -31.38 59.35 64.75
CA ALA A 511 -30.09 59.70 64.13
C ALA A 511 -29.08 58.54 64.20
N THR A 512 -29.04 57.83 65.34
CA THR A 512 -28.17 56.66 65.51
C THR A 512 -28.60 55.50 64.59
N LEU A 513 -29.91 55.25 64.45
CA LEU A 513 -30.44 54.25 63.52
C LEU A 513 -30.04 54.57 62.07
N ARG A 514 -30.19 55.82 61.65
CA ARG A 514 -29.81 56.25 60.30
C ARG A 514 -28.30 56.19 60.09
N ALA A 515 -27.49 56.46 61.12
CA ALA A 515 -26.04 56.27 61.07
C ALA A 515 -25.67 54.79 60.84
N GLN A 516 -26.33 53.86 61.53
CA GLN A 516 -26.10 52.42 61.33
C GLN A 516 -26.53 51.96 59.92
N GLN A 517 -27.68 52.44 59.42
CA GLN A 517 -28.13 52.13 58.05
C GLN A 517 -27.17 52.67 56.99
N LEU A 518 -26.64 53.88 57.19
CA LEU A 518 -25.59 54.45 56.35
C LEU A 518 -24.32 53.60 56.37
N ALA A 519 -23.89 53.14 57.55
CA ALA A 519 -22.71 52.26 57.68
C ALA A 519 -22.89 50.94 56.93
N ASN A 520 -24.09 50.33 56.98
CA ASN A 520 -24.40 49.10 56.26
C ASN A 520 -24.30 49.28 54.72
N VAL A 521 -24.87 50.36 54.17
CA VAL A 521 -24.77 50.62 52.72
C VAL A 521 -23.37 51.06 52.28
N GLN A 522 -22.59 51.69 53.16
CA GLN A 522 -21.17 51.99 52.92
C GLN A 522 -20.32 50.71 52.89
N ALA A 523 -20.62 49.73 53.73
CA ALA A 523 -19.97 48.43 53.70
C ALA A 523 -20.27 47.67 52.39
N GLU A 524 -21.52 47.69 51.93
CA GLU A 524 -21.93 47.15 50.62
C GLU A 524 -21.18 47.82 49.46
N LEU A 525 -21.08 49.15 49.46
CA LEU A 525 -20.30 49.88 48.45
C LEU A 525 -18.83 49.45 48.46
N ALA A 526 -18.20 49.39 49.64
CA ALA A 526 -16.80 48.98 49.77
C ALA A 526 -16.57 47.54 49.26
N PHE A 527 -17.49 46.62 49.55
CA PHE A 527 -17.45 45.25 49.05
C PHE A 527 -17.59 45.21 47.51
N ASN A 528 -18.56 45.93 46.94
CA ASN A 528 -18.76 45.95 45.48
C ASN A 528 -17.56 46.58 44.75
N GLN A 529 -16.90 47.58 45.33
CA GLN A 529 -15.66 48.15 44.79
C GLN A 529 -14.48 47.15 44.81
N GLN A 530 -14.40 46.31 45.85
CA GLN A 530 -13.41 45.23 45.89
C GLN A 530 -13.70 44.18 44.81
N LEU A 531 -14.96 43.80 44.61
CA LEU A 531 -15.35 42.88 43.53
C LEU A 531 -15.05 43.47 42.14
N GLU A 532 -15.38 44.74 41.90
CA GLU A 532 -15.04 45.44 40.65
C GLU A 532 -13.52 45.38 40.38
N THR A 533 -12.70 45.68 41.39
CA THR A 533 -11.23 45.62 41.27
C THR A 533 -10.71 44.22 40.95
N LEU A 534 -11.31 43.19 41.56
CA LEU A 534 -10.98 41.79 41.29
C LEU A 534 -11.34 41.39 39.85
N TYR A 535 -12.53 41.77 39.37
CA TYR A 535 -12.96 41.48 38.00
C TYR A 535 -12.16 42.28 36.96
N GLN A 536 -11.78 43.52 37.25
CA GLN A 536 -10.88 44.29 36.39
C GLN A 536 -9.52 43.60 36.26
N SER A 537 -8.94 43.15 37.37
CA SER A 537 -7.67 42.42 37.38
C SER A 537 -7.78 41.10 36.61
N ALA A 538 -8.90 40.38 36.75
CA ALA A 538 -9.17 39.14 36.03
C ALA A 538 -9.33 39.39 34.52
N TYR A 539 -10.01 40.47 34.12
CA TYR A 539 -10.16 40.88 32.72
C TYR A 539 -8.81 41.23 32.09
N ASP A 540 -7.99 42.05 32.75
CA ASP A 540 -6.67 42.44 32.23
C ASP A 540 -5.75 41.21 32.07
N LYS A 541 -5.80 40.29 33.06
CA LYS A 541 -5.01 39.06 33.02
C LYS A 541 -5.51 38.09 31.95
N ALA A 542 -6.82 37.94 31.78
CA ALA A 542 -7.41 37.14 30.70
C ALA A 542 -7.03 37.69 29.33
N GLY A 543 -7.02 39.01 29.14
CA GLY A 543 -6.58 39.65 27.90
C GLY A 543 -5.11 39.37 27.56
N THR A 544 -4.25 39.38 28.58
CA THR A 544 -2.84 38.97 28.43
C THR A 544 -2.74 37.49 28.03
N ASN A 545 -3.40 36.60 28.77
CA ASN A 545 -3.38 35.17 28.50
C ASN A 545 -3.93 34.83 27.10
N ALA A 546 -4.96 35.54 26.65
CA ALA A 546 -5.52 35.40 25.31
C ALA A 546 -4.50 35.82 24.23
N THR A 547 -3.82 36.95 24.42
CA THR A 547 -2.77 37.43 23.49
C THR A 547 -1.62 36.43 23.40
N ASP A 548 -1.16 35.91 24.54
CA ASP A 548 -0.09 34.92 24.59
C ASP A 548 -0.49 33.61 23.90
N ALA A 549 -1.72 33.13 24.13
CA ALA A 549 -2.25 31.93 23.49
C ALA A 549 -2.46 32.10 21.97
N GLU A 550 -2.86 33.29 21.51
CA GLU A 550 -2.95 33.61 20.09
C GLU A 550 -1.57 33.61 19.41
N ALA A 551 -0.54 34.14 20.07
CA ALA A 551 0.84 34.09 19.58
C ALA A 551 1.39 32.65 19.52
N GLU A 552 1.07 31.82 20.51
CA GLU A 552 1.40 30.39 20.53
C GLU A 552 0.71 29.66 19.36
N ALA A 553 -0.57 29.94 19.11
CA ALA A 553 -1.32 29.37 17.98
C ALA A 553 -0.77 29.80 16.61
N ALA A 554 -0.35 31.06 16.46
CA ALA A 554 0.29 31.55 15.24
C ALA A 554 1.65 30.86 14.99
N THR A 555 2.43 30.65 16.05
CA THR A 555 3.72 29.93 15.97
C THR A 555 3.49 28.48 15.58
N ALA A 556 2.58 27.78 16.26
CA ALA A 556 2.26 26.38 15.95
C ALA A 556 1.69 26.20 14.52
N THR A 557 0.95 27.20 14.03
CA THR A 557 0.49 27.24 12.63
C THR A 557 1.65 27.32 11.66
N THR A 558 2.58 28.27 11.89
CA THR A 558 3.77 28.44 11.05
C THR A 558 4.65 27.19 11.03
N ASP A 559 4.83 26.56 12.19
CA ASP A 559 5.58 25.30 12.32
C ASP A 559 4.95 24.16 11.52
N ALA A 560 3.62 24.01 11.57
CA ALA A 560 2.90 22.99 10.81
C ALA A 560 2.97 23.25 9.30
N ASP A 561 2.84 24.50 8.86
CA ASP A 561 2.92 24.86 7.44
C ASP A 561 4.35 24.65 6.90
N THR A 562 5.37 24.90 7.72
CA THR A 562 6.78 24.58 7.40
C THR A 562 7.00 23.07 7.29
N ALA A 563 6.45 22.28 8.22
CA ALA A 563 6.53 20.82 8.17
C ALA A 563 5.80 20.25 6.94
N GLN A 564 4.67 20.84 6.54
CA GLN A 564 3.95 20.46 5.33
C GLN A 564 4.81 20.72 4.09
N THR A 565 5.42 21.91 3.99
CA THR A 565 6.32 22.24 2.87
C THR A 565 7.47 21.22 2.76
N ALA A 566 8.05 20.81 3.90
CA ALA A 566 9.10 19.79 3.92
C ALA A 566 8.61 18.41 3.45
N VAL A 567 7.37 18.03 3.80
CA VAL A 567 6.75 16.79 3.28
C VAL A 567 6.56 16.87 1.77
N ASP A 568 6.10 18.00 1.23
CA ASP A 568 5.88 18.18 -0.21
C ASP A 568 7.20 18.12 -1.02
N ASP A 569 8.27 18.74 -0.49
CA ASP A 569 9.61 18.68 -1.09
C ASP A 569 10.19 17.26 -1.05
N LEU A 570 10.00 16.54 0.07
CA LEU A 570 10.45 15.16 0.22
C LEU A 570 9.63 14.18 -0.64
N LEU A 571 8.34 14.44 -0.85
CA LEU A 571 7.51 13.68 -1.77
C LEU A 571 8.04 13.78 -3.19
N THR A 572 8.33 15.00 -3.66
CA THR A 572 8.94 15.23 -4.99
C THR A 572 10.29 14.52 -5.13
N THR A 573 11.10 14.56 -4.08
CA THR A 573 12.39 13.87 -4.03
C THR A 573 12.21 12.36 -4.14
N TYR A 574 11.30 11.80 -3.34
CA TYR A 574 10.97 10.38 -3.35
C TYR A 574 10.46 9.93 -4.73
N GLU A 575 9.52 10.65 -5.34
CA GLU A 575 8.98 10.33 -6.67
C GLU A 575 10.07 10.32 -7.74
N THR A 576 11.02 11.27 -7.68
CA THR A 576 12.17 11.30 -8.61
C THR A 576 13.08 10.09 -8.44
N LYS A 577 13.36 9.71 -7.19
CA LYS A 577 14.21 8.55 -6.88
C LYS A 577 13.52 7.23 -7.23
N LEU A 578 12.21 7.12 -6.98
CA LEU A 578 11.38 6.00 -7.39
C LEU A 578 11.41 5.84 -8.91
N ALA A 579 11.18 6.90 -9.68
CA ALA A 579 11.21 6.84 -11.15
C ALA A 579 12.58 6.39 -11.69
N THR A 580 13.67 6.83 -11.04
CA THR A 580 15.02 6.37 -11.38
C THR A 580 15.19 4.87 -11.09
N TYR A 581 14.78 4.42 -9.90
CA TYR A 581 14.81 3.00 -9.54
C TYR A 581 14.02 2.12 -10.52
N LEU A 582 12.81 2.54 -10.91
CA LEU A 582 11.99 1.79 -11.87
C LEU A 582 12.67 1.72 -13.26
N THR A 583 13.27 2.82 -13.71
CA THR A 583 14.01 2.84 -15.00
C THR A 583 15.22 1.91 -14.97
N GLU A 584 15.98 1.91 -13.87
CA GLU A 584 17.14 1.02 -13.72
C GLU A 584 16.72 -0.45 -13.54
N THR A 585 15.52 -0.71 -12.99
CA THR A 585 14.95 -2.07 -12.91
C THR A 585 14.61 -2.60 -14.31
N GLN A 586 13.99 -1.78 -15.16
CA GLN A 586 13.76 -2.14 -16.57
C GLN A 586 15.09 -2.43 -17.29
N ALA A 587 16.09 -1.54 -17.13
CA ALA A 587 17.39 -1.74 -17.75
C ALA A 587 18.09 -3.02 -17.27
N TYR A 588 17.87 -3.43 -16.01
CA TYR A 588 18.34 -4.72 -15.50
C TYR A 588 17.60 -5.88 -16.14
N SER A 589 16.27 -5.81 -16.30
CA SER A 589 15.48 -6.83 -16.99
C SER A 589 15.92 -7.01 -18.45
N ASP A 590 16.00 -5.91 -19.22
CA ASP A 590 16.46 -5.91 -20.62
C ASP A 590 17.88 -6.52 -20.76
N ALA A 591 18.77 -6.21 -19.81
CA ALA A 591 20.13 -6.75 -19.79
C ALA A 591 20.12 -8.26 -19.53
N GLN A 592 19.24 -8.75 -18.66
CA GLN A 592 19.11 -10.17 -18.38
C GLN A 592 18.56 -10.94 -19.59
N GLU A 593 17.52 -10.42 -20.25
CA GLU A 593 16.98 -11.00 -21.49
C GLU A 593 18.08 -11.09 -22.57
N ALA A 594 18.83 -10.00 -22.79
CA ALA A 594 19.92 -9.99 -23.76
C ALA A 594 21.03 -11.01 -23.42
N ALA A 595 21.38 -11.16 -22.13
CA ALA A 595 22.36 -12.14 -21.69
C ALA A 595 21.87 -13.59 -21.83
N ALA A 596 20.59 -13.83 -21.57
CA ALA A 596 19.94 -15.12 -21.75
C ALA A 596 19.98 -15.55 -23.23
N LYS A 597 19.61 -14.65 -24.15
CA LYS A 597 19.67 -14.90 -25.60
C LYS A 597 21.09 -15.20 -26.07
N ALA A 598 22.06 -14.35 -25.70
CA ALA A 598 23.46 -14.54 -26.08
C ALA A 598 24.06 -15.86 -25.54
N THR A 599 23.71 -16.23 -24.31
CA THR A 599 24.16 -17.49 -23.71
C THR A 599 23.51 -18.71 -24.38
N GLY A 600 22.24 -18.60 -24.75
CA GLY A 600 21.53 -19.61 -25.55
C GLY A 600 22.22 -19.86 -26.90
N TYR A 601 22.52 -18.80 -27.65
CA TYR A 601 23.26 -18.86 -28.92
C TYR A 601 24.63 -19.56 -28.75
N LEU A 602 25.39 -19.17 -27.72
CA LEU A 602 26.68 -19.79 -27.42
C LEU A 602 26.55 -21.30 -27.12
N GLY A 603 25.52 -21.70 -26.37
CA GLY A 603 25.25 -23.10 -26.06
C GLY A 603 24.96 -23.93 -27.31
N VAL A 604 24.19 -23.39 -28.26
CA VAL A 604 23.94 -24.04 -29.56
C VAL A 604 25.22 -24.16 -30.37
N GLY A 605 26.04 -23.11 -30.44
CA GLY A 605 27.31 -23.18 -31.18
C GLY A 605 28.35 -24.14 -30.57
N GLN A 606 28.30 -24.37 -29.26
CA GLN A 606 29.18 -25.33 -28.56
C GLN A 606 28.81 -26.80 -28.79
N ALA A 607 27.53 -27.09 -28.97
CA ALA A 607 26.99 -28.46 -29.08
C ALA A 607 27.18 -29.04 -30.47
#